data_AF-A0A085WRC8-F1
#
_entry.id   AF-A0A085WRC8-F1
#
_cell.length_a   1.000
_cell.length_b   1.000
_cell.length_c   1.000
_cell.angle_alpha   90.00
_cell.angle_beta   90.00
_cell.angle_gamma   90.00
#
_symmetry.space_group_name_H-M   'P 1'
#
loop_
_entity.id
_entity.type
_entity.pdbx_description
1 polymer ?
#
loop_
_entity_poly.entity_id
_entity_poly.type
_entity_poly.pdbx_seq_one_letter_code
_entity_poly.pdbx_strand_id
1 'polypeptide(L)'
;MNGAALCHTLRRAMRLKDAQALVDRCFAGVPEGAARLYEPGDPRFADRPSAVWLEYRWYVHERGLAEIFLKWGRVPPEQSPDTEASVLRVHLIGDSSGLVARARGLIEGGTPAPERILGLFGDDGVGRDCVSFGPTSVTVEQWVRSGPRELLEAERFQSLSQVLAEPDSTPEERHEAVQRLSAEHSERVVAALLGLLQERSSIMALRVLSEWGVVEAREPLRRALAALDPENTADLWALTALDRRLEAWDFMIRGRSPPPVT
;
A
#
# COMPACT_ATOMS: atom_id res chain seq x y z
N MET A 1 -35.18 -22.15 -37.13
CA MET A 1 -34.06 -21.29 -37.58
C MET A 1 -33.27 -20.92 -36.35
N ASN A 2 -32.15 -21.62 -36.14
CA ASN A 2 -31.20 -21.37 -35.07
C ASN A 2 -30.26 -20.26 -35.50
N GLY A 3 -30.13 -19.23 -34.67
CA GLY A 3 -29.22 -18.11 -34.86
C GLY A 3 -28.89 -17.48 -33.53
N ALA A 4 -28.50 -18.32 -32.56
CA ALA A 4 -27.85 -17.87 -31.34
C ALA A 4 -26.52 -17.21 -31.75
N ALA A 5 -26.53 -15.88 -31.85
CA ALA A 5 -25.33 -15.09 -31.96
C ALA A 5 -24.55 -15.22 -30.64
N LEU A 6 -23.72 -16.25 -30.59
CA LEU A 6 -22.49 -16.31 -29.81
C LEU A 6 -21.62 -15.10 -30.19
N CYS A 7 -21.95 -13.92 -29.67
CA CYS A 7 -21.00 -12.82 -29.66
C CYS A 7 -20.13 -13.03 -28.43
N HIS A 8 -19.06 -13.80 -28.62
CA HIS A 8 -17.90 -13.81 -27.75
C HIS A 8 -17.46 -12.36 -27.51
N THR A 9 -17.86 -11.78 -26.39
CA THR A 9 -17.15 -10.63 -25.82
C THR A 9 -15.79 -11.17 -25.41
N LEU A 10 -14.85 -11.23 -26.35
CA LEU A 10 -13.42 -11.25 -26.06
C LEU A 10 -13.17 -9.99 -25.25
N ARG A 11 -13.28 -10.11 -23.92
CA ARG A 11 -13.05 -9.02 -22.98
C ARG A 11 -11.60 -8.63 -23.12
N ARG A 12 -11.38 -7.54 -23.85
CA ARG A 12 -10.07 -7.00 -24.17
C ARG A 12 -9.34 -6.74 -22.86
N ALA A 13 -8.13 -7.25 -22.75
CA ALA A 13 -7.25 -6.94 -21.64
C ALA A 13 -7.03 -5.43 -21.52
N MET A 14 -6.91 -4.94 -20.29
CA MET A 14 -6.67 -3.52 -20.05
C MET A 14 -5.21 -3.21 -20.35
N ARG A 15 -4.94 -2.34 -21.32
CA ARG A 15 -3.57 -1.84 -21.55
C ARG A 15 -3.15 -0.98 -20.37
N LEU A 16 -1.85 -0.86 -20.11
CA LEU A 16 -1.30 -0.03 -19.05
C LEU A 16 -1.82 1.41 -19.14
N LYS A 17 -1.79 2.01 -20.33
CA LYS A 17 -2.30 3.38 -20.53
C LYS A 17 -3.79 3.51 -20.20
N ASP A 18 -4.58 2.46 -20.44
CA ASP A 18 -6.01 2.45 -20.14
C ASP A 18 -6.23 2.30 -18.63
N ALA A 19 -5.41 1.50 -17.96
CA ALA A 19 -5.41 1.36 -16.50
C ALA A 19 -5.00 2.67 -15.80
N GLN A 20 -3.94 3.31 -16.28
CA GLN A 20 -3.50 4.62 -15.77
C GLN A 20 -4.55 5.70 -16.01
N ALA A 21 -5.16 5.75 -17.20
CA ALA A 21 -6.23 6.70 -17.50
C ALA A 21 -7.50 6.44 -16.68
N LEU A 22 -7.79 5.18 -16.34
CA LEU A 22 -8.87 4.81 -15.42
C LEU A 22 -8.59 5.35 -14.02
N VAL A 23 -7.37 5.16 -13.50
CA VAL A 23 -6.94 5.74 -12.20
C VAL A 23 -7.05 7.26 -12.22
N ASP A 24 -6.49 7.92 -13.25
CA ASP A 24 -6.52 9.38 -13.38
C ASP A 24 -7.96 9.93 -13.41
N ARG A 25 -8.88 9.24 -14.10
CA ARG A 25 -10.29 9.59 -14.12
C ARG A 25 -10.97 9.41 -12.76
N CYS A 26 -10.78 8.26 -12.12
CA CYS A 26 -11.42 7.96 -10.84
C CYS A 26 -10.92 8.86 -9.71
N PHE A 27 -9.65 9.24 -9.73
CA PHE A 27 -9.03 10.11 -8.73
C PHE A 27 -8.89 11.57 -9.19
N ALA A 28 -9.60 11.96 -10.26
CA ALA A 28 -9.58 13.33 -10.76
C ALA A 28 -9.93 14.34 -9.65
N GLY A 29 -9.12 15.40 -9.55
CA GLY A 29 -9.27 16.46 -8.55
C GLY A 29 -8.85 16.08 -7.13
N VAL A 30 -8.36 14.85 -6.90
CA VAL A 30 -7.76 14.45 -5.62
C VAL A 30 -6.25 14.71 -5.68
N PRO A 31 -5.67 15.40 -4.68
CA PRO A 31 -4.24 15.66 -4.68
C PRO A 31 -3.43 14.36 -4.50
N GLU A 32 -2.33 14.27 -5.24
CA GLU A 32 -1.27 13.29 -4.97
C GLU A 32 -0.40 13.82 -3.82
N GLY A 33 -0.37 13.09 -2.71
CA GLY A 33 0.34 13.51 -1.50
C GLY A 33 1.85 13.29 -1.55
N ALA A 34 2.32 12.50 -2.51
CA ALA A 34 3.74 12.21 -2.72
C ALA A 34 4.02 11.95 -4.20
N ALA A 35 5.29 12.12 -4.61
CA ALA A 35 5.70 11.82 -5.96
C ALA A 35 5.49 10.32 -6.29
N ARG A 36 4.98 10.03 -7.48
CA ARG A 36 4.79 8.67 -8.00
C ARG A 36 6.11 7.92 -7.98
N LEU A 37 6.05 6.63 -7.66
CA LEU A 37 7.19 5.73 -7.76
C LEU A 37 6.98 4.86 -8.99
N TYR A 38 7.83 4.99 -10.00
CA TYR A 38 7.67 4.37 -11.31
C TYR A 38 8.96 3.65 -11.71
N GLU A 39 8.97 2.31 -11.66
CA GLU A 39 10.20 1.52 -11.87
C GLU A 39 10.91 1.79 -13.19
N PRO A 40 10.23 1.82 -14.36
CA PRO A 40 10.94 1.95 -15.64
C PRO A 40 11.68 3.29 -15.81
N GLY A 41 11.28 4.32 -15.05
CA GLY A 41 11.90 5.64 -15.09
C GLY A 41 12.96 5.86 -14.00
N ASP A 42 13.16 4.90 -13.11
CA ASP A 42 14.08 5.03 -11.99
C ASP A 42 15.33 4.16 -12.22
N PRO A 43 16.50 4.77 -12.44
CA PRO A 43 17.72 4.04 -12.82
C PRO A 43 18.18 3.05 -11.75
N ARG A 44 17.75 3.21 -10.48
CA ARG A 44 18.07 2.29 -9.39
C ARG A 44 17.45 0.91 -9.58
N PHE A 45 16.44 0.77 -10.44
CA PHE A 45 15.74 -0.50 -10.71
C PHE A 45 15.97 -1.03 -12.14
N ALA A 46 16.84 -0.38 -12.92
CA ALA A 46 17.11 -0.74 -14.32
C ALA A 46 17.58 -2.20 -14.48
N ASP A 47 18.39 -2.68 -13.53
CA ASP A 47 19.00 -4.02 -13.57
C ASP A 47 18.33 -5.02 -12.61
N ARG A 48 17.25 -4.62 -11.93
CA ARG A 48 16.53 -5.51 -10.99
C ARG A 48 16.05 -6.78 -11.73
N PRO A 49 16.36 -7.99 -11.23
CA PRO A 49 15.92 -9.25 -11.82
C PRO A 49 14.44 -9.51 -11.51
N SER A 50 13.54 -8.77 -12.17
CA SER A 50 12.08 -8.89 -12.03
C SER A 50 11.45 -9.20 -13.39
N ALA A 51 10.43 -10.05 -13.42
CA ALA A 51 9.63 -10.29 -14.62
C ALA A 51 8.60 -9.16 -14.89
N VAL A 52 8.49 -8.19 -13.97
CA VAL A 52 7.47 -7.15 -14.00
C VAL A 52 8.04 -5.78 -13.70
N TRP A 53 7.28 -4.77 -14.14
CA TRP A 53 7.40 -3.38 -13.75
C TRP A 53 6.30 -2.99 -12.78
N LEU A 54 6.60 -2.04 -11.90
CA LEU A 54 5.69 -1.52 -10.88
C LEU A 54 5.53 0.00 -10.95
N GLU A 55 4.33 0.47 -10.60
CA GLU A 55 4.03 1.87 -10.35
C GLU A 55 3.20 2.01 -9.06
N TYR A 56 3.56 2.99 -8.23
CA TYR A 56 2.81 3.36 -7.02
C TYR A 56 2.39 4.82 -7.09
N ARG A 57 1.18 5.10 -6.59
CA ARG A 57 0.64 6.47 -6.42
C ARG A 57 -0.04 6.60 -5.07
N TRP A 58 -0.04 7.81 -4.51
CA TRP A 58 -0.65 8.09 -3.21
C TRP A 58 -1.59 9.29 -3.32
N TYR A 59 -2.89 9.05 -3.23
CA TYR A 59 -3.92 10.08 -3.23
C TYR A 59 -4.42 10.32 -1.81
N VAL A 60 -4.62 11.58 -1.44
CA VAL A 60 -5.03 11.95 -0.08
C VAL A 60 -6.29 12.80 -0.11
N HIS A 61 -7.25 12.47 0.74
CA HIS A 61 -8.53 13.17 0.82
C HIS A 61 -9.18 12.91 2.16
N GLU A 62 -9.79 13.95 2.76
CA GLU A 62 -10.26 13.88 4.15
C GLU A 62 -9.19 13.21 5.03
N ARG A 63 -9.56 12.27 5.91
CA ARG A 63 -8.70 11.49 6.83
C ARG A 63 -8.26 10.15 6.23
N GLY A 64 -8.24 10.05 4.90
CA GLY A 64 -7.86 8.84 4.20
C GLY A 64 -6.71 9.05 3.23
N LEU A 65 -6.04 7.93 2.95
CA LEU A 65 -5.03 7.77 1.91
C LEU A 65 -5.43 6.58 1.03
N ALA A 66 -5.31 6.76 -0.28
CA ALA A 66 -5.42 5.69 -1.26
C ALA A 66 -4.03 5.43 -1.86
N GLU A 67 -3.49 4.25 -1.62
CA GLU A 67 -2.28 3.76 -2.26
C GLU A 67 -2.65 2.89 -3.46
N ILE A 68 -2.26 3.33 -4.64
CA ILE A 68 -2.48 2.61 -5.89
C ILE A 68 -1.21 1.84 -6.24
N PHE A 69 -1.39 0.59 -6.64
CA PHE A 69 -0.35 -0.31 -7.11
C PHE A 69 -0.72 -0.81 -8.51
N LEU A 70 0.16 -0.59 -9.48
CA LEU A 70 0.03 -1.09 -10.85
C LEU A 70 1.21 -2.02 -11.17
N LYS A 71 0.91 -3.14 -11.83
CA LYS A 71 1.90 -4.15 -12.23
C LYS A 71 1.66 -4.62 -13.66
N TRP A 72 2.71 -4.65 -14.47
CA TRP A 72 2.68 -5.16 -15.85
C TRP A 72 3.98 -5.91 -16.19
N GLY A 73 3.98 -6.64 -17.30
CA GLY A 73 5.15 -7.39 -17.75
C GLY A 73 6.36 -6.48 -18.02
N ARG A 74 7.56 -6.96 -17.71
CA ARG A 74 8.81 -6.24 -18.00
C ARG A 74 9.06 -6.20 -19.50
N VAL A 75 8.91 -5.02 -20.09
CA VAL A 75 9.19 -4.70 -21.50
C VAL A 75 10.04 -3.43 -21.56
N PRO A 76 10.66 -3.08 -22.70
CA PRO A 76 11.30 -1.79 -22.85
C PRO A 76 10.35 -0.62 -22.50
N PRO A 77 10.80 0.44 -21.80
CA PRO A 77 9.92 1.51 -21.29
C PRO A 77 8.99 2.11 -22.35
N GLU A 78 9.46 2.29 -23.58
CA GLU A 78 8.72 2.82 -24.72
C GLU A 78 7.54 1.93 -25.16
N GLN A 79 7.56 0.63 -24.82
CA GLN A 79 6.49 -0.33 -25.11
C GLN A 79 5.50 -0.48 -23.94
N SER A 80 5.83 0.07 -22.77
CA SER A 80 5.00 -0.08 -21.57
C SER A 80 3.55 0.41 -21.75
N PRO A 81 3.26 1.57 -22.37
CA PRO A 81 1.89 2.07 -22.48
C PRO A 81 0.90 1.12 -23.17
N ASP A 82 1.38 0.32 -24.13
CA ASP A 82 0.57 -0.62 -24.89
C ASP A 82 0.61 -2.06 -24.35
N THR A 83 1.44 -2.31 -23.33
CA THR A 83 1.52 -3.60 -22.64
C THR A 83 0.31 -3.79 -21.74
N GLU A 84 -0.09 -5.05 -21.54
CA GLU A 84 -1.20 -5.42 -20.66
C GLU A 84 -0.88 -5.11 -19.18
N ALA A 85 -1.79 -4.43 -18.51
CA ALA A 85 -1.78 -4.34 -17.05
C ALA A 85 -2.24 -5.69 -16.47
N SER A 86 -1.41 -6.30 -15.63
CA SER A 86 -1.74 -7.58 -14.99
C SER A 86 -2.52 -7.39 -13.69
N VAL A 87 -2.15 -6.37 -12.89
CA VAL A 87 -2.77 -6.06 -11.61
C VAL A 87 -2.91 -4.54 -11.45
N LEU A 88 -4.09 -4.11 -11.02
CA LEU A 88 -4.35 -2.81 -10.41
C LEU A 88 -4.90 -3.06 -9.02
N ARG A 89 -4.20 -2.61 -7.98
CA ARG A 89 -4.65 -2.73 -6.59
C ARG A 89 -4.73 -1.37 -5.94
N VAL A 90 -5.73 -1.19 -5.09
CA VAL A 90 -5.92 0.00 -4.26
C VAL A 90 -5.97 -0.43 -2.81
N HIS A 91 -5.12 0.15 -1.98
CA HIS A 91 -5.27 0.08 -0.53
C HIS A 91 -5.87 1.40 -0.04
N LEU A 92 -7.06 1.33 0.53
CA LEU A 92 -7.70 2.45 1.21
C LEU A 92 -7.36 2.36 2.70
N ILE A 93 -6.68 3.40 3.20
CA ILE A 93 -6.18 3.48 4.56
C ILE A 93 -6.80 4.71 5.24
N GLY A 94 -7.30 4.53 6.46
CA GLY A 94 -7.98 5.59 7.21
C GLY A 94 -9.42 5.82 6.75
N ASP A 95 -9.95 7.00 7.04
CA ASP A 95 -11.38 7.31 6.91
C ASP A 95 -11.63 8.36 5.83
N SER A 96 -12.00 7.90 4.62
CA SER A 96 -12.54 8.79 3.59
C SER A 96 -13.59 8.10 2.72
N SER A 97 -14.84 8.55 2.85
CA SER A 97 -15.93 8.11 1.97
C SER A 97 -15.70 8.58 0.53
N GLY A 98 -15.04 9.74 0.36
CA GLY A 98 -14.65 10.27 -0.94
C GLY A 98 -13.65 9.37 -1.69
N LEU A 99 -12.69 8.76 -0.99
CA LEU A 99 -11.75 7.81 -1.61
C LEU A 99 -12.42 6.46 -1.89
N VAL A 100 -13.29 5.99 -0.99
CA VAL A 100 -14.07 4.75 -1.20
C VAL A 100 -14.93 4.86 -2.46
N ALA A 101 -15.67 5.95 -2.63
CA ALA A 101 -16.51 6.17 -3.81
C ALA A 101 -15.69 6.19 -5.12
N ARG A 102 -14.50 6.79 -5.09
CA ARG A 102 -13.60 6.85 -6.25
C ARG A 102 -12.99 5.49 -6.59
N ALA A 103 -12.54 4.75 -5.58
CA ALA A 103 -12.01 3.40 -5.77
C ALA A 103 -13.06 2.43 -6.32
N ARG A 104 -14.34 2.58 -5.94
CA ARG A 104 -15.44 1.81 -6.54
C ARG A 104 -15.55 2.03 -8.06
N GLY A 105 -15.28 3.23 -8.54
CA GLY A 105 -15.24 3.51 -9.99
C GLY A 105 -14.21 2.67 -10.76
N LEU A 106 -13.16 2.15 -10.09
CA LEU A 106 -12.15 1.28 -10.74
C LEU A 106 -12.66 -0.13 -11.02
N ILE A 107 -13.65 -0.60 -10.24
CA ILE A 107 -14.19 -1.95 -10.36
C ILE A 107 -15.50 -1.99 -11.16
N GLU A 108 -16.08 -0.82 -11.48
CA GLU A 108 -17.28 -0.69 -12.30
C GLU A 108 -17.11 -1.31 -13.70
N GLY A 109 -18.07 -2.15 -14.11
CA GLY A 109 -18.04 -2.84 -15.40
C GLY A 109 -17.10 -4.05 -15.46
N GLY A 110 -16.31 -4.30 -14.41
CA GLY A 110 -15.56 -5.53 -14.25
C GLY A 110 -16.48 -6.71 -13.95
N THR A 111 -15.98 -7.93 -14.15
CA THR A 111 -16.70 -9.13 -13.70
C THR A 111 -16.10 -9.65 -12.42
N PRO A 112 -16.92 -10.06 -11.44
CA PRO A 112 -16.43 -10.67 -10.21
C PRO A 112 -15.34 -11.71 -10.52
N ALA A 113 -14.15 -11.47 -9.99
CA ALA A 113 -13.06 -12.42 -10.14
C ALA A 113 -13.33 -13.58 -9.16
N PRO A 114 -13.16 -14.85 -9.57
CA PRO A 114 -13.20 -15.95 -8.62
C PRO A 114 -12.15 -15.70 -7.53
N GLU A 115 -12.47 -16.01 -6.27
CA GLU A 115 -11.68 -15.79 -5.04
C GLU A 115 -10.33 -16.54 -4.99
N ARG A 116 -9.62 -16.68 -6.12
CA ARG A 116 -8.49 -17.60 -6.29
C ARG A 116 -7.26 -17.27 -5.44
N ILE A 117 -7.21 -16.12 -4.77
CA ILE A 117 -6.09 -15.73 -3.89
C ILE A 117 -6.56 -15.09 -2.57
N LEU A 118 -7.80 -14.60 -2.50
CA LEU A 118 -8.26 -13.79 -1.36
C LEU A 118 -8.82 -14.63 -0.19
N GLY A 119 -9.30 -15.85 -0.45
CA GLY A 119 -9.81 -16.75 0.60
C GLY A 119 -8.74 -17.42 1.48
N LEU A 120 -7.45 -17.08 1.29
CA LEU A 120 -6.34 -17.54 2.15
C LEU A 120 -6.13 -16.65 3.37
N PHE A 121 -6.68 -15.44 3.36
CA PHE A 121 -6.71 -14.54 4.50
C PHE A 121 -8.11 -14.66 5.10
N GLY A 122 -8.21 -15.12 6.35
CA GLY A 122 -9.48 -15.21 7.07
C GLY A 122 -10.10 -13.83 7.32
N ASP A 123 -10.86 -13.68 8.41
CA ASP A 123 -11.30 -12.37 8.88
C ASP A 123 -10.10 -11.59 9.45
N ASP A 124 -9.32 -10.96 8.56
CA ASP A 124 -8.23 -10.04 8.90
C ASP A 124 -8.72 -8.58 9.05
N GLY A 125 -10.05 -8.38 9.06
CA GLY A 125 -10.68 -7.07 9.17
C GLY A 125 -10.54 -6.20 7.92
N VAL A 126 -10.05 -6.73 6.79
CA VAL A 126 -9.91 -6.00 5.53
C VAL A 126 -11.06 -6.35 4.58
N GLY A 127 -11.88 -5.35 4.24
CA GLY A 127 -12.90 -5.50 3.20
C GLY A 127 -12.25 -5.55 1.83
N ARG A 128 -12.62 -6.51 0.97
CA ARG A 128 -12.00 -6.67 -0.35
C ARG A 128 -13.04 -6.83 -1.45
N ASP A 129 -12.95 -5.98 -2.47
CA ASP A 129 -13.70 -6.09 -3.71
C ASP A 129 -12.73 -6.43 -4.86
N CYS A 130 -13.05 -7.46 -5.64
CA CYS A 130 -12.17 -7.90 -6.73
C CYS A 130 -12.94 -8.21 -8.02
N VAL A 131 -12.48 -7.61 -9.12
CA VAL A 131 -13.03 -7.84 -10.46
C VAL A 131 -11.92 -8.13 -11.47
N SER A 132 -12.32 -8.68 -12.61
CA SER A 132 -11.45 -8.92 -13.76
C SER A 132 -11.92 -8.18 -15.00
N PHE A 133 -10.98 -7.58 -15.71
CA PHE A 133 -11.13 -7.03 -17.06
C PHE A 133 -10.28 -7.87 -18.04
N GLY A 134 -10.86 -8.97 -18.51
CA GLY A 134 -10.08 -10.01 -19.19
C GLY A 134 -9.07 -10.61 -18.22
N PRO A 135 -7.76 -10.64 -18.54
CA PRO A 135 -6.71 -11.14 -17.65
C PRO A 135 -6.29 -10.15 -16.54
N THR A 136 -6.64 -8.86 -16.65
CA THR A 136 -6.30 -7.85 -15.64
C THR A 136 -7.15 -8.02 -14.39
N SER A 137 -6.51 -8.18 -13.22
CA SER A 137 -7.20 -8.17 -11.91
C SER A 137 -7.20 -6.77 -11.32
N VAL A 138 -8.37 -6.30 -10.88
CA VAL A 138 -8.55 -5.04 -10.15
C VAL A 138 -9.06 -5.35 -8.76
N THR A 139 -8.32 -4.92 -7.73
CA THR A 139 -8.66 -5.16 -6.33
C THR A 139 -8.72 -3.86 -5.55
N VAL A 140 -9.79 -3.65 -4.80
CA VAL A 140 -9.90 -2.59 -3.79
C VAL A 140 -9.91 -3.24 -2.42
N GLU A 141 -8.90 -2.92 -1.62
CA GLU A 141 -8.79 -3.36 -0.23
C GLU A 141 -9.08 -2.16 0.69
N GLN A 142 -10.10 -2.29 1.52
CA GLN A 142 -10.47 -1.30 2.52
C GLN A 142 -10.04 -1.77 3.89
N TRP A 143 -9.04 -1.08 4.43
CA TRP A 143 -8.60 -1.24 5.80
C TRP A 143 -9.52 -0.38 6.65
N VAL A 144 -10.71 -0.90 6.94
CA VAL A 144 -11.68 -0.20 7.78
C VAL A 144 -10.98 0.03 9.12
N ARG A 145 -10.86 1.29 9.55
CA ARG A 145 -10.62 1.58 10.96
C ARG A 145 -11.84 1.05 11.70
N SER A 146 -11.75 -0.20 12.15
CA SER A 146 -12.64 -0.73 13.17
C SER A 146 -12.65 0.29 14.30
N GLY A 147 -13.80 0.48 14.95
CA GLY A 147 -13.92 1.35 16.14
C GLY A 147 -12.91 0.99 17.23
N PRO A 148 -13.01 1.60 18.44
CA PRO A 148 -12.05 1.37 19.51
C PRO A 148 -11.73 -0.13 19.68
N ARG A 149 -10.46 -0.49 19.43
CA ARG A 149 -9.98 -1.86 19.58
C ARG A 149 -9.68 -2.10 21.05
N GLU A 150 -9.99 -3.31 21.52
CA GLU A 150 -9.63 -3.68 22.89
C GLU A 150 -8.12 -3.60 23.07
N LEU A 151 -7.69 -2.94 24.14
CA LEU A 151 -6.29 -2.91 24.50
C LEU A 151 -5.86 -4.31 24.95
N LEU A 152 -4.65 -4.71 24.59
CA LEU A 152 -4.04 -5.90 25.14
C LEU A 152 -3.92 -5.77 26.67
N GLU A 153 -4.03 -6.89 27.37
CA GLU A 153 -3.71 -6.94 28.79
C GLU A 153 -2.29 -6.41 29.04
N ALA A 154 -2.11 -5.66 30.14
CA ALA A 154 -0.87 -4.92 30.40
C ALA A 154 0.36 -5.85 30.42
N GLU A 155 0.24 -7.03 31.01
CA GLU A 155 1.28 -8.07 31.05
C GLU A 155 1.65 -8.56 29.64
N ARG A 156 0.64 -8.79 28.80
CA ARG A 156 0.85 -9.22 27.40
C ARG A 156 1.54 -8.12 26.59
N PHE A 157 1.11 -6.87 26.75
CA PHE A 157 1.77 -5.73 26.11
C PHE A 157 3.24 -5.61 26.55
N GLN A 158 3.52 -5.72 27.86
CA GLN A 158 4.86 -5.64 28.41
C GLN A 158 5.75 -6.78 27.90
N SER A 159 5.26 -8.02 27.91
CA SER A 159 5.99 -9.19 27.41
C SER A 159 6.37 -9.04 25.94
N LEU A 160 5.44 -8.61 25.08
CA LEU A 160 5.72 -8.39 23.66
C LEU A 160 6.69 -7.22 23.45
N SER A 161 6.55 -6.14 24.21
CA SER A 161 7.46 -4.99 24.15
C SER A 161 8.87 -5.35 24.60
N GLN A 162 9.01 -6.26 25.57
CA GLN A 162 10.30 -6.76 26.02
C GLN A 162 11.04 -7.51 24.90
N VAL A 163 10.33 -8.34 24.11
CA VAL A 163 10.91 -9.03 22.94
C VAL A 163 11.50 -8.04 21.93
N LEU A 164 10.89 -6.85 21.77
CA LEU A 164 11.43 -5.82 20.88
C LEU A 164 12.76 -5.25 21.38
N ALA A 165 12.90 -5.09 22.70
CA ALA A 165 14.08 -4.50 23.34
C ALA A 165 15.21 -5.51 23.59
N GLU A 166 14.89 -6.78 23.78
CA GLU A 166 15.83 -7.85 24.11
C GLU A 166 16.92 -7.98 23.03
N PRO A 167 18.21 -7.89 23.37
CA PRO A 167 19.30 -8.03 22.40
C PRO A 167 19.29 -9.39 21.69
N ASP A 168 19.01 -10.45 22.43
CA ASP A 168 19.14 -11.84 21.98
C ASP A 168 17.93 -12.35 21.19
N SER A 169 16.83 -11.59 21.12
CA SER A 169 15.70 -11.98 20.27
C SER A 169 16.11 -12.05 18.80
N THR A 170 15.49 -12.98 18.08
CA THR A 170 15.66 -13.16 16.65
C THR A 170 14.86 -12.12 15.84
N PRO A 171 15.18 -11.90 14.56
CA PRO A 171 14.35 -11.10 13.67
C PRO A 171 12.90 -11.59 13.59
N GLU A 172 12.68 -12.90 13.58
CA GLU A 172 11.38 -13.55 13.50
C GLU A 172 10.53 -13.30 14.75
N GLU A 173 11.11 -13.44 15.94
CA GLU A 173 10.42 -13.14 17.21
C GLU A 173 10.01 -11.67 17.29
N ARG A 174 10.89 -10.75 16.85
CA ARG A 174 10.55 -9.32 16.81
C ARG A 174 9.45 -9.04 15.79
N HIS A 175 9.52 -9.65 14.61
CA HIS A 175 8.48 -9.51 13.59
C HIS A 175 7.12 -9.96 14.14
N GLU A 176 7.07 -11.11 14.80
CA GLU A 176 5.86 -11.62 15.44
C GLU A 176 5.37 -10.70 16.57
N ALA A 177 6.28 -10.19 17.40
CA ALA A 177 5.94 -9.25 18.46
C ALA A 177 5.32 -7.95 17.91
N VAL A 178 5.89 -7.39 16.83
CA VAL A 178 5.32 -6.22 16.13
C VAL A 178 3.91 -6.53 15.62
N GLN A 179 3.71 -7.67 14.96
CA GLN A 179 2.39 -8.07 14.45
C GLN A 179 1.37 -8.19 15.59
N ARG A 180 1.72 -8.87 16.68
CA ARG A 180 0.82 -9.06 17.83
C ARG A 180 0.51 -7.75 18.55
N LEU A 181 1.48 -6.86 18.70
CA LEU A 181 1.26 -5.51 19.26
C LEU A 181 0.35 -4.66 18.37
N SER A 182 0.48 -4.78 17.05
CA SER A 182 -0.31 -4.00 16.09
C SER A 182 -1.82 -4.30 16.13
N ALA A 183 -2.24 -5.39 16.78
CA ALA A 183 -3.64 -5.74 16.94
C ALA A 183 -4.43 -4.63 17.66
N GLU A 184 -3.87 -4.01 18.70
CA GLU A 184 -4.55 -3.01 19.53
C GLU A 184 -4.60 -1.60 18.92
N HIS A 185 -3.66 -1.23 18.04
CA HIS A 185 -3.58 0.09 17.41
C HIS A 185 -3.69 1.28 18.38
N SER A 186 -2.71 1.43 19.28
CA SER A 186 -2.68 2.47 20.32
C SER A 186 -1.37 3.28 20.38
N GLU A 187 -1.40 4.40 21.08
CA GLU A 187 -0.22 5.26 21.29
C GLU A 187 0.94 4.54 21.98
N ARG A 188 0.66 3.61 22.92
CA ARG A 188 1.72 2.83 23.57
C ARG A 188 2.40 1.85 22.60
N VAL A 189 1.66 1.31 21.63
CA VAL A 189 2.26 0.50 20.55
C VAL A 189 3.12 1.39 19.66
N VAL A 190 2.62 2.58 19.28
CA VAL A 190 3.42 3.54 18.50
C VAL A 190 4.73 3.87 19.21
N ALA A 191 4.70 4.16 20.50
CA ALA A 191 5.89 4.45 21.31
C ALA A 191 6.87 3.26 21.33
N ALA A 192 6.38 2.03 21.52
CA ALA A 192 7.21 0.83 21.52
C ALA A 192 7.88 0.59 20.15
N LEU A 193 7.14 0.74 19.05
CA LEU A 193 7.66 0.57 17.69
C LEU A 193 8.65 1.67 17.30
N LEU A 194 8.39 2.92 17.67
CA LEU A 194 9.35 4.00 17.47
C LEU A 194 10.63 3.79 18.30
N GLY A 195 10.50 3.31 19.54
CA GLY A 195 11.64 2.94 20.39
C GLY A 195 12.50 1.85 19.76
N LEU A 196 11.88 0.78 19.23
CA LEU A 196 12.58 -0.25 18.46
C LEU A 196 13.37 0.37 17.29
N LEU A 197 12.76 1.29 16.54
CA LEU A 197 13.35 1.93 15.36
C LEU A 197 14.49 2.91 15.66
N GLN A 198 14.64 3.35 16.91
CA GLN A 198 15.83 4.11 17.30
C GLN A 198 17.07 3.20 17.42
N GLU A 199 16.88 1.97 17.89
CA GLU A 199 17.96 1.03 18.12
C GLU A 199 18.29 0.19 16.88
N ARG A 200 17.27 -0.16 16.06
CA ARG A 200 17.45 -1.07 14.92
C ARG A 200 16.39 -0.89 13.84
N SER A 201 16.73 -1.25 12.61
CA SER A 201 15.77 -1.29 11.50
C SER A 201 14.78 -2.45 11.65
N SER A 202 13.50 -2.19 11.36
CA SER A 202 12.45 -3.21 11.26
C SER A 202 11.45 -2.82 10.18
N ILE A 203 11.47 -3.53 9.04
CA ILE A 203 10.54 -3.29 7.92
C ILE A 203 9.09 -3.46 8.37
N MET A 204 8.81 -4.43 9.24
CA MET A 204 7.45 -4.65 9.76
C MET A 204 6.98 -3.48 10.63
N ALA A 205 7.82 -2.96 11.52
CA ALA A 205 7.47 -1.78 12.33
C ALA A 205 7.26 -0.54 11.45
N LEU A 206 8.14 -0.31 10.48
CA LEU A 206 8.01 0.78 9.51
C LEU A 206 6.73 0.66 8.68
N ARG A 207 6.36 -0.56 8.26
CA ARG A 207 5.12 -0.83 7.55
C ARG A 207 3.91 -0.47 8.40
N VAL A 208 3.81 -1.01 9.62
CA VAL A 208 2.70 -0.73 10.54
C VAL A 208 2.56 0.77 10.80
N LEU A 209 3.65 1.44 11.16
CA LEU A 209 3.64 2.89 11.44
C LEU A 209 3.26 3.72 10.22
N SER A 210 3.69 3.32 9.02
CA SER A 210 3.31 3.98 7.77
C SER A 210 1.83 3.81 7.41
N GLU A 211 1.25 2.64 7.72
CA GLU A 211 -0.18 2.38 7.55
C GLU A 211 -1.00 3.23 8.54
N TRP A 212 -0.46 3.50 9.73
CA TRP A 212 -1.13 4.32 10.74
C TRP A 212 -0.90 5.82 10.57
N GLY A 213 -0.03 6.23 9.63
CA GLY A 213 0.29 7.62 9.37
C GLY A 213 1.15 8.29 10.45
N VAL A 214 1.98 7.51 11.16
CA VAL A 214 2.93 8.02 12.16
C VAL A 214 4.15 8.62 11.44
N VAL A 215 4.10 9.93 11.16
CA VAL A 215 5.10 10.66 10.37
C VAL A 215 6.49 10.66 11.04
N GLU A 216 6.54 10.52 12.36
CA GLU A 216 7.76 10.39 13.16
C GLU A 216 8.62 9.19 12.73
N ALA A 217 8.02 8.16 12.12
CA ALA A 217 8.74 7.00 11.58
C ALA A 217 9.59 7.34 10.34
N ARG A 218 9.42 8.51 9.71
CA ARG A 218 10.17 8.90 8.51
C ARG A 218 11.67 9.02 8.76
N GLU A 219 12.09 9.51 9.92
CA GLU A 219 13.51 9.66 10.20
C GLU A 219 14.21 8.29 10.33
N PRO A 220 13.74 7.34 11.16
CA PRO A 220 14.26 5.98 11.15
C PRO A 220 14.21 5.31 9.77
N LEU A 221 13.14 5.53 9.00
CA LEU A 221 13.02 5.00 7.64
C LEU A 221 14.13 5.52 6.72
N ARG A 222 14.42 6.81 6.75
CA ARG A 222 15.49 7.42 5.94
C ARG A 222 16.87 6.92 6.34
N ARG A 223 17.09 6.66 7.64
CA ARG A 223 18.32 5.99 8.11
C ARG A 223 18.42 4.58 7.54
N ALA A 224 17.33 3.82 7.54
CA ALA A 224 17.28 2.47 6.96
C ALA A 224 17.55 2.50 5.44
N LEU A 225 16.97 3.45 4.71
CA LEU A 225 17.25 3.65 3.27
C LEU A 225 18.72 3.98 3.01
N ALA A 226 19.33 4.85 3.83
CA ALA A 226 20.73 5.24 3.68
C ALA A 226 21.72 4.11 4.01
N ALA A 227 21.32 3.17 4.87
CA ALA A 227 22.13 2.01 5.26
C ALA A 227 21.92 0.79 4.34
N LEU A 228 21.01 0.87 3.37
CA LEU A 228 20.68 -0.26 2.51
C LEU A 228 21.79 -0.52 1.49
N ASP A 229 22.08 -1.80 1.26
CA ASP A 229 22.88 -2.23 0.12
C ASP A 229 22.19 -1.79 -1.20
N PRO A 230 22.86 -1.01 -2.06
CA PRO A 230 22.30 -0.61 -3.36
C PRO A 230 21.84 -1.79 -4.24
N GLU A 231 22.44 -2.97 -4.08
CA GLU A 231 22.08 -4.17 -4.84
C GLU A 231 20.77 -4.81 -4.32
N ASN A 232 20.34 -4.48 -3.10
CA ASN A 232 19.08 -4.93 -2.53
C ASN A 232 17.90 -4.09 -3.05
N THR A 233 17.64 -4.23 -4.35
CA THR A 233 16.59 -3.50 -5.07
C THR A 233 15.17 -3.80 -4.55
N ALA A 234 14.94 -4.96 -3.92
CA ALA A 234 13.64 -5.33 -3.36
C ALA A 234 13.32 -4.50 -2.11
N ASP A 235 14.24 -4.44 -1.15
CA ASP A 235 14.06 -3.61 0.06
C ASP A 235 14.11 -2.12 -0.29
N LEU A 236 14.91 -1.72 -1.28
CA LEU A 236 14.94 -0.34 -1.76
C LEU A 236 13.56 0.10 -2.24
N TRP A 237 12.90 -0.74 -3.04
CA TRP A 237 11.55 -0.48 -3.51
C TRP A 237 10.56 -0.39 -2.34
N ALA A 238 10.57 -1.38 -1.45
CA ALA A 238 9.67 -1.43 -0.31
C ALA A 238 9.83 -0.20 0.59
N LEU A 239 11.04 0.10 1.03
CA LEU A 239 11.32 1.25 1.91
C LEU A 239 11.03 2.59 1.23
N THR A 240 11.30 2.73 -0.07
CA THR A 240 10.95 3.93 -0.82
C THR A 240 9.43 4.12 -0.86
N ALA A 241 8.66 3.05 -1.09
CA ALA A 241 7.20 3.11 -1.07
C ALA A 241 6.66 3.51 0.32
N LEU A 242 7.27 3.02 1.41
CA LEU A 242 6.91 3.45 2.76
C LEU A 242 7.21 4.95 3.01
N ASP A 243 8.31 5.49 2.47
CA ASP A 243 8.65 6.92 2.64
C ASP A 243 7.65 7.79 1.91
N ARG A 244 7.27 7.40 0.69
CA ARG A 244 6.23 8.09 -0.09
C ARG A 244 4.87 8.03 0.58
N ARG A 245 4.51 6.91 1.20
CA ARG A 245 3.28 6.81 2.00
C ARG A 245 3.29 7.80 3.18
N LEU A 246 4.38 7.84 3.94
CA LEU A 246 4.52 8.79 5.05
C LEU A 246 4.62 10.25 4.59
N GLU A 247 5.20 10.52 3.42
CA GLU A 247 5.18 11.83 2.77
C GLU A 247 3.76 12.27 2.44
N ALA A 248 2.94 11.37 1.91
CA ALA A 248 1.54 11.65 1.61
C ALA A 248 0.73 11.92 2.89
N TRP A 249 0.98 11.17 3.98
CA TRP A 249 0.38 11.47 5.28
C TRP A 249 0.79 12.86 5.80
N ASP A 250 2.08 13.19 5.75
CA ASP A 250 2.61 14.49 6.18
C ASP A 250 2.01 15.65 5.37
N PHE A 251 1.88 15.50 4.04
CA PHE A 251 1.18 16.45 3.18
C PHE A 251 -0.25 16.70 3.66
N MET A 252 -1.00 15.64 3.95
CA MET A 252 -2.39 15.75 4.42
C MET A 252 -2.48 16.42 5.79
N ILE A 253 -1.56 16.13 6.71
CA ILE A 253 -1.53 16.73 8.06
C ILE A 253 -1.22 18.23 7.97
N ARG A 254 -0.19 18.61 7.20
CA ARG A 254 0.20 20.02 7.01
C ARG A 254 -0.87 20.83 6.28
N GLY A 255 -1.53 20.24 5.29
CA GLY A 255 -2.63 20.88 4.55
C GLY A 255 -3.87 21.19 5.39
N ARG A 256 -3.95 20.68 6.63
CA ARG A 256 -5.05 20.94 7.58
C ARG A 256 -4.69 21.94 8.68
N SER A 257 -3.42 22.26 8.84
CA SER A 257 -3.01 23.29 9.80
C SER A 257 -3.50 24.63 9.28
N PRO A 258 -4.27 25.42 10.08
CA PRO A 258 -4.60 26.78 9.69
C PRO A 258 -3.30 27.57 9.46
N PRO A 259 -3.26 28.53 8.51
CA PRO A 259 -2.09 29.39 8.38
C PRO A 259 -1.82 30.07 9.71
N PRO A 260 -0.54 30.30 10.08
CA PRO A 260 -0.22 31.04 11.30
C PRO A 260 -0.92 32.40 11.25
N VAL A 261 -1.65 32.72 12.31
CA VAL A 261 -2.25 34.05 12.48
C VAL A 261 -1.08 35.03 12.64
N THR A 262 -0.79 35.77 11.58
CA THR A 262 0.14 36.91 11.60
C THR A 262 -0.52 38.14 12.18
#